data_AF-A0A9N6WP23-F1
#
_entry.id   AF-A0A9N6WP23-F1
#
_cell.length_a   1.000
_cell.length_b   1.000
_cell.length_c   1.000
_cell.angle_alpha   90.00
_cell.angle_beta   90.00
_cell.angle_gamma   90.00
#
_symmetry.space_group_name_H-M   'P 1'
#
loop_
_entity.id
_entity.type
_entity.pdbx_description
1 polymer ?
#
loop_
_entity_poly.entity_id
_entity_poly.type
_entity_poly.pdbx_seq_one_letter_code
_entity_poly.pdbx_strand_id
1 'polypeptide(L)'
;MDVMDATLKKTIGYFSGFLGSVTKTAGGNSNSTVTKLEKELVLQAKSTADLAVKEMQSLVRAGHPALKLAGLSGAAAVILGAYGAHDNVSKRKMTRHARNSTAGSVYTYHEKKRDAQQSGYGSHSQRFSKDSIKEFDCCSLTLQPCRNPVVSSDGYLYDKEAILEYYINKKKEIARQLKEYEKQNKRDENEKNELKAAAHRSQVEKFIATEKGESLPSDAKPSTSTGTLSNMADGKAKELPSFWVPAMTPDSKRVILPKPDTTIYCPVSGKVLKMKDLIDVKFTLAPNDEPGKSIISRQVRYMCPVTRDILGNSVPCVILKPTGDVVTTECYEKLIKKDMLHPLTGVKLKESDVIPVELDSRASMSNSKQLKPVLI
;
A
#
# COMPACT_ATOMS: atom_id res chain seq x y z
N MET A 1 -40.56 -33.56 3.50
CA MET A 1 -39.10 -33.82 3.65
C MET A 1 -38.77 -35.23 3.14
N ASP A 2 -39.56 -35.81 2.23
CA ASP A 2 -39.64 -37.28 2.14
C ASP A 2 -38.94 -37.90 0.92
N VAL A 3 -38.56 -37.07 -0.07
CA VAL A 3 -37.92 -37.57 -1.31
C VAL A 3 -36.41 -37.78 -1.15
N MET A 4 -35.75 -36.96 -0.32
CA MET A 4 -34.31 -37.04 -0.04
C MET A 4 -33.98 -38.17 0.95
N ASP A 5 -34.86 -38.42 1.92
CA ASP A 5 -34.66 -39.50 2.90
C ASP A 5 -34.87 -40.90 2.26
N ALA A 6 -35.76 -40.99 1.26
CA ALA A 6 -35.99 -42.21 0.49
C ALA A 6 -34.82 -42.55 -0.46
N THR A 7 -34.13 -41.55 -1.01
CA THR A 7 -32.96 -41.75 -1.89
C THR A 7 -31.71 -42.14 -1.09
N LEU A 8 -31.56 -41.61 0.13
CA LEU A 8 -30.48 -41.94 1.05
C LEU A 8 -30.63 -43.38 1.61
N LYS A 9 -31.85 -43.81 1.94
CA LYS A 9 -32.12 -45.21 2.34
C LYS A 9 -31.90 -46.22 1.21
N LYS A 10 -32.26 -45.88 -0.04
CA LYS A 10 -31.99 -46.75 -1.20
C LYS A 10 -30.50 -46.90 -1.48
N THR A 11 -29.72 -45.82 -1.43
CA THR A 11 -28.27 -45.86 -1.71
C THR A 11 -27.49 -46.62 -0.64
N ILE A 12 -27.86 -46.51 0.64
CA ILE A 12 -27.28 -47.31 1.73
C ILE A 12 -27.63 -48.80 1.58
N GLY A 13 -28.86 -49.12 1.15
CA GLY A 13 -29.29 -50.51 0.87
C GLY A 13 -28.44 -51.18 -0.21
N TYR A 14 -28.18 -50.48 -1.32
CA TYR A 14 -27.34 -50.98 -2.42
C TYR A 14 -25.87 -51.22 -2.00
N PHE A 15 -25.32 -50.36 -1.14
CA PHE A 15 -23.94 -50.51 -0.65
C PHE A 15 -23.79 -51.69 0.31
N SER A 16 -24.80 -51.94 1.14
CA SER A 16 -24.81 -53.09 2.07
C SER A 16 -24.93 -54.44 1.34
N GLY A 17 -25.69 -54.49 0.23
CA GLY A 17 -25.80 -55.68 -0.62
C GLY A 17 -24.51 -56.02 -1.38
N PHE A 18 -23.72 -55.01 -1.75
CA PHE A 18 -22.45 -55.22 -2.45
C PHE A 18 -21.37 -55.80 -1.53
N LEU A 19 -21.30 -55.34 -0.28
CA LEU A 19 -20.37 -55.86 0.75
C LEU A 19 -20.72 -57.30 1.18
N GLY A 20 -22.00 -57.67 1.19
CA GLY A 20 -22.44 -59.04 1.52
C GLY A 20 -22.12 -60.09 0.44
N SER A 21 -21.88 -59.67 -0.81
CA SER A 21 -21.58 -60.60 -1.92
C SER A 21 -20.10 -60.98 -1.99
N VAL A 22 -19.20 -60.12 -1.48
CA VAL A 22 -17.74 -60.35 -1.52
C VAL A 22 -17.28 -61.41 -0.51
N THR A 23 -18.07 -61.70 0.53
CA THR A 23 -17.69 -62.66 1.59
C THR A 23 -18.09 -64.11 1.33
N LYS A 24 -18.71 -64.45 0.17
CA LYS A 24 -19.26 -65.80 -0.08
C LYS A 24 -18.44 -66.67 -1.04
N THR A 25 -17.28 -66.21 -1.52
CA THR A 25 -16.40 -66.96 -2.43
C THR A 25 -14.97 -67.06 -1.91
N ALA A 26 -14.76 -67.76 -0.79
CA ALA A 26 -13.43 -68.22 -0.38
C ALA A 26 -13.55 -69.34 0.66
N GLY A 27 -13.89 -70.55 0.21
CA GLY A 27 -13.64 -71.76 0.99
C GLY A 27 -12.24 -72.26 0.66
N GLY A 28 -11.32 -72.27 1.63
CA GLY A 28 -9.99 -72.84 1.45
C GLY A 28 -9.00 -72.45 2.55
N ASN A 29 -8.59 -73.44 3.35
CA ASN A 29 -7.60 -73.38 4.42
C ASN A 29 -6.29 -72.65 4.04
N SER A 30 -5.89 -71.63 4.81
CA SER A 30 -4.53 -71.43 5.36
C SER A 30 -4.31 -70.03 5.94
N ASN A 31 -3.50 -69.97 7.01
CA ASN A 31 -2.69 -68.83 7.46
C ASN A 31 -3.35 -67.69 8.29
N SER A 32 -3.07 -67.74 9.60
CA SER A 32 -3.43 -66.75 10.62
C SER A 32 -2.90 -65.32 10.38
N THR A 33 -1.91 -65.15 9.50
CA THR A 33 -1.31 -63.84 9.16
C THR A 33 -2.16 -63.02 8.19
N VAL A 34 -2.88 -63.67 7.28
CA VAL A 34 -3.76 -63.00 6.28
C VAL A 34 -4.95 -62.34 6.98
N THR A 35 -5.50 -63.02 8.01
CA THR A 35 -6.65 -62.50 8.78
C THR A 35 -6.35 -61.23 9.57
N LYS A 36 -5.08 -60.96 9.89
CA LYS A 36 -4.68 -59.76 10.63
C LYS A 36 -4.61 -58.54 9.71
N LEU A 37 -4.04 -58.71 8.50
CA LEU A 37 -3.96 -57.67 7.48
C LEU A 37 -5.35 -57.30 6.93
N GLU A 38 -6.23 -58.28 6.74
CA GLU A 38 -7.61 -58.02 6.31
C GLU A 38 -8.40 -57.24 7.36
N LYS A 39 -8.24 -57.57 8.66
CA LYS A 39 -8.88 -56.82 9.75
C LYS A 39 -8.36 -55.39 9.86
N GLU A 40 -7.07 -55.18 9.59
CA GLU A 40 -6.43 -53.86 9.61
C GLU A 40 -6.91 -53.00 8.43
N LEU A 41 -7.06 -53.58 7.24
CA LEU A 41 -7.60 -52.91 6.06
C LEU A 41 -9.08 -52.50 6.26
N VAL A 42 -9.89 -53.37 6.89
CA VAL A 42 -11.30 -53.07 7.22
C VAL A 42 -11.40 -51.97 8.28
N LEU A 43 -10.51 -51.96 9.28
CA LEU A 43 -10.43 -50.89 10.27
C LEU A 43 -10.03 -49.56 9.64
N GLN A 44 -9.07 -49.58 8.71
CA GLN A 44 -8.63 -48.39 7.99
C GLN A 44 -9.76 -47.85 7.10
N ALA A 45 -10.47 -48.71 6.38
CA ALA A 45 -11.63 -48.32 5.57
C ALA A 45 -12.82 -47.78 6.41
N LYS A 46 -13.01 -48.31 7.62
CA LYS A 46 -14.02 -47.80 8.56
C LYS A 46 -13.64 -46.42 9.10
N SER A 47 -12.36 -46.20 9.41
CA SER A 47 -11.86 -44.91 9.89
C SER A 47 -11.98 -43.79 8.87
N THR A 48 -11.78 -44.08 7.58
CA THR A 48 -11.92 -43.12 6.49
C THR A 48 -13.39 -42.79 6.20
N ALA A 49 -14.27 -43.80 6.28
CA ALA A 49 -15.72 -43.58 6.20
C ALA A 49 -16.25 -42.72 7.35
N ASP A 50 -15.81 -42.98 8.59
CA ASP A 50 -16.21 -42.19 9.76
C ASP A 50 -15.69 -40.75 9.71
N LEU A 51 -14.51 -40.52 9.11
CA LEU A 51 -13.98 -39.18 8.86
C LEU A 51 -14.82 -38.42 7.82
N ALA A 52 -15.20 -39.07 6.72
CA ALA A 52 -16.06 -38.47 5.69
C ALA A 52 -17.47 -38.13 6.22
N VAL A 53 -18.02 -38.97 7.10
CA VAL A 53 -19.30 -38.70 7.78
C VAL A 53 -19.17 -37.51 8.74
N LYS A 54 -18.06 -37.38 9.48
CA LYS A 54 -17.79 -36.22 10.34
C LYS A 54 -17.63 -34.93 9.56
N GLU A 55 -16.95 -34.95 8.42
CA GLU A 55 -16.81 -33.78 7.54
C GLU A 55 -18.16 -33.36 6.95
N MET A 56 -18.96 -34.31 6.46
CA MET A 56 -20.32 -34.03 5.99
C MET A 56 -21.22 -33.47 7.10
N GLN A 57 -21.13 -34.00 8.33
CA GLN A 57 -21.86 -33.44 9.48
C GLN A 57 -21.37 -32.04 9.88
N SER A 58 -20.07 -31.74 9.71
CA SER A 58 -19.53 -30.40 9.97
C SER A 58 -20.03 -29.37 8.96
N LEU A 59 -20.17 -29.76 7.69
CA LEU A 59 -20.72 -28.92 6.62
C LEU A 59 -22.22 -28.65 6.83
N VAL A 60 -22.97 -29.65 7.32
CA VAL A 60 -24.40 -29.47 7.68
C VAL A 60 -24.56 -28.55 8.89
N ARG A 61 -23.64 -28.59 9.87
CA ARG A 61 -23.66 -27.67 11.04
C ARG A 61 -23.24 -26.25 10.66
N ALA A 62 -22.27 -26.08 9.76
CA ALA A 62 -21.83 -24.77 9.27
C ALA A 62 -22.87 -24.08 8.38
N GLY A 63 -23.74 -24.84 7.72
CA GLY A 63 -24.83 -24.31 6.89
C GLY A 63 -26.05 -23.77 7.64
N HIS A 64 -26.11 -23.87 8.98
CA HIS A 64 -27.30 -23.55 9.76
C HIS A 64 -27.19 -22.43 10.82
N PRO A 65 -26.76 -21.21 10.45
CA PRO A 65 -27.10 -20.00 11.20
C PRO A 65 -27.86 -18.96 10.36
N ALA A 66 -28.71 -19.38 9.42
CA ALA A 66 -29.48 -18.45 8.56
C ALA A 66 -31.00 -18.67 8.57
N LEU A 67 -31.54 -19.60 9.37
CA LEU A 67 -32.98 -19.94 9.37
C LEU A 67 -33.62 -20.02 10.77
N LYS A 68 -33.09 -19.26 11.74
CA LYS A 68 -33.70 -19.14 13.07
C LYS A 68 -33.77 -17.67 13.51
N LEU A 69 -34.54 -16.88 12.77
CA LEU A 69 -34.97 -15.54 13.17
C LEU A 69 -36.33 -15.24 12.53
N ALA A 70 -37.33 -15.97 12.99
CA ALA A 70 -38.73 -15.59 12.82
C ALA A 70 -39.50 -16.14 14.03
N GLY A 71 -39.89 -15.23 14.92
CA GLY A 71 -40.80 -15.50 16.03
C GLY A 71 -40.20 -15.23 17.40
N LEU A 72 -40.30 -13.97 17.85
CA LEU A 72 -40.79 -13.58 19.18
C LEU A 72 -40.83 -12.04 19.28
N SER A 73 -42.03 -11.52 19.57
CA SER A 73 -42.41 -10.21 20.17
C SER A 73 -41.72 -8.95 19.64
N GLY A 74 -42.43 -7.99 19.03
CA GLY A 74 -43.48 -7.23 19.70
C GLY A 74 -42.86 -6.08 20.51
N ALA A 75 -42.81 -4.89 19.89
CA ALA A 75 -42.52 -3.58 20.51
C ALA A 75 -41.09 -3.32 21.06
N ALA A 76 -40.11 -2.97 20.20
CA ALA A 76 -38.96 -2.12 20.55
C ALA A 76 -38.06 -1.80 19.32
N ALA A 77 -38.60 -1.16 18.28
CA ALA A 77 -37.78 -0.68 17.16
C ALA A 77 -38.22 0.71 16.68
N VAL A 78 -38.45 1.60 17.65
CA VAL A 78 -38.44 3.05 17.43
C VAL A 78 -37.29 3.57 18.29
N ILE A 79 -36.49 4.48 17.72
CA ILE A 79 -35.30 5.11 18.30
C ILE A 79 -34.00 4.31 18.12
N LEU A 80 -33.41 4.41 16.92
CA LEU A 80 -32.06 4.97 16.71
C LEU A 80 -31.73 4.90 15.21
N GLY A 81 -32.00 6.00 14.52
CA GLY A 81 -31.29 6.31 13.28
C GLY A 81 -29.89 6.83 13.60
N ALA A 82 -29.04 6.73 12.58
CA ALA A 82 -27.71 7.32 12.40
C ALA A 82 -26.52 6.36 12.62
N TYR A 83 -25.82 6.14 11.49
CA TYR A 83 -24.49 5.54 11.27
C TYR A 83 -24.39 4.02 11.15
N GLY A 84 -24.38 3.55 9.88
CA GLY A 84 -23.94 2.21 9.51
C GLY A 84 -24.31 1.84 8.07
N ALA A 85 -23.38 2.05 7.15
CA ALA A 85 -23.37 1.72 5.72
C ALA A 85 -24.40 0.71 5.19
N HIS A 86 -25.19 1.15 4.20
CA HIS A 86 -25.91 0.29 3.28
C HIS A 86 -24.93 -0.41 2.32
N ASP A 87 -24.63 -1.68 2.56
CA ASP A 87 -24.24 -2.61 1.50
C ASP A 87 -25.39 -3.61 1.27
N ASN A 88 -26.50 -3.07 0.78
CA ASN A 88 -27.52 -3.87 0.13
C ASN A 88 -26.96 -4.32 -1.21
N VAL A 89 -26.53 -5.58 -1.29
CA VAL A 89 -26.35 -6.31 -2.55
C VAL A 89 -27.71 -6.34 -3.26
N SER A 90 -28.01 -5.28 -3.99
CA SER A 90 -29.10 -5.23 -4.93
C SER A 90 -28.81 -6.28 -6.01
N LYS A 91 -29.44 -7.45 -5.87
CA LYS A 91 -29.55 -8.46 -6.91
C LYS A 91 -30.34 -7.82 -8.07
N ARG A 92 -29.67 -7.00 -8.88
CA ARG A 92 -30.25 -6.41 -10.09
C ARG A 92 -30.66 -7.57 -10.98
N LYS A 93 -31.96 -7.86 -11.03
CA LYS A 93 -32.56 -8.67 -12.09
C LYS A 93 -32.21 -7.97 -13.40
N MET A 94 -31.20 -8.46 -14.11
CA MET A 94 -30.87 -7.95 -15.44
C MET A 94 -32.13 -8.07 -16.30
N THR A 95 -32.55 -6.96 -16.91
CA THR A 95 -33.74 -6.93 -17.76
C THR A 95 -33.53 -7.89 -18.94
N ARG A 96 -34.62 -8.48 -19.44
CA ARG A 96 -34.57 -9.45 -20.56
C ARG A 96 -33.83 -8.89 -21.79
N HIS A 97 -33.88 -7.57 -22.00
CA HIS A 97 -33.14 -6.87 -23.04
C HIS A 97 -31.61 -6.86 -22.86
N ALA A 98 -31.11 -6.84 -21.63
CA ALA A 98 -29.67 -6.89 -21.35
C ALA A 98 -29.05 -8.30 -21.57
N ARG A 99 -29.88 -9.29 -21.91
CA ARG A 99 -29.47 -10.66 -22.24
C ARG A 99 -29.56 -10.96 -23.74
N ASN A 100 -29.90 -9.95 -24.56
CA ASN A 100 -29.93 -10.10 -26.01
C ASN A 100 -28.50 -10.09 -26.57
N SER A 101 -28.18 -11.00 -27.51
CA SER A 101 -26.83 -11.15 -28.07
C SER A 101 -26.30 -9.88 -28.75
N THR A 102 -27.19 -8.97 -29.17
CA THR A 102 -26.87 -7.65 -29.76
C THR A 102 -26.62 -6.54 -28.74
N ALA A 103 -26.87 -6.76 -27.45
CA ALA A 103 -26.63 -5.79 -26.37
C ALA A 103 -25.47 -6.21 -25.43
N GLY A 104 -24.90 -7.40 -25.65
CA GLY A 104 -23.68 -7.85 -24.97
C GLY A 104 -22.47 -7.08 -25.50
N SER A 105 -21.52 -6.75 -24.63
CA SER A 105 -20.24 -6.26 -25.10
C SER A 105 -19.55 -7.34 -25.94
N VAL A 106 -19.00 -6.95 -27.09
CA VAL A 106 -18.25 -7.83 -28.01
C VAL A 106 -17.25 -8.71 -27.26
N TYR A 107 -16.56 -8.12 -26.28
CA TYR A 107 -15.68 -8.85 -25.38
C TYR A 107 -16.43 -9.44 -24.18
N THR A 108 -16.23 -10.73 -23.96
CA THR A 108 -16.62 -11.42 -22.73
C THR A 108 -15.86 -10.85 -21.53
N TYR A 109 -16.38 -11.10 -20.33
CA TYR A 109 -15.71 -10.72 -19.09
C TYR A 109 -14.28 -11.28 -18.99
N HIS A 110 -14.07 -12.51 -19.45
CA HIS A 110 -12.75 -13.16 -19.44
C HIS A 110 -11.78 -12.52 -20.43
N GLU A 111 -12.25 -12.16 -21.62
CA GLU A 111 -11.43 -11.46 -22.62
C GLU A 111 -11.05 -10.07 -22.12
N LYS A 112 -12.00 -9.30 -21.57
CA LYS A 112 -11.70 -8.00 -20.95
C LYS A 112 -10.68 -8.12 -19.83
N LYS A 113 -10.78 -9.17 -19.00
CA LYS A 113 -9.84 -9.39 -17.91
C LYS A 113 -8.44 -9.78 -18.43
N ARG A 114 -8.36 -10.62 -19.46
CA ARG A 114 -7.11 -11.02 -20.10
C ARG A 114 -6.45 -9.84 -20.82
N ASP A 115 -7.22 -9.11 -21.62
CA ASP A 115 -6.70 -7.98 -22.41
C ASP A 115 -6.23 -6.85 -21.49
N ALA A 116 -6.92 -6.61 -20.38
CA ALA A 116 -6.50 -5.62 -19.40
C ALA A 116 -5.30 -6.09 -18.56
N GLN A 117 -5.21 -7.38 -18.22
CA GLN A 117 -3.98 -7.97 -17.66
C GLN A 117 -2.78 -7.85 -18.60
N GLN A 118 -2.98 -8.07 -19.89
CA GLN A 118 -1.91 -8.05 -20.90
C GLN A 118 -1.52 -6.63 -21.33
N SER A 119 -2.49 -5.71 -21.37
CA SER A 119 -2.28 -4.30 -21.72
C SER A 119 -1.73 -3.50 -20.53
N GLY A 120 -1.83 -4.02 -19.30
CA GLY A 120 -1.38 -3.34 -18.08
C GLY A 120 -2.14 -2.04 -17.78
N TYR A 121 -3.24 -1.78 -18.48
CA TYR A 121 -4.02 -0.55 -18.41
C TYR A 121 -5.36 -0.81 -17.71
N GLY A 122 -5.64 -0.03 -16.66
CA GLY A 122 -6.84 -0.15 -15.84
C GLY A 122 -6.55 -0.57 -14.40
N SER A 123 -7.59 -0.58 -13.55
CA SER A 123 -7.48 -1.02 -12.16
C SER A 123 -7.80 -2.50 -12.04
N HIS A 124 -6.80 -3.30 -11.65
CA HIS A 124 -6.95 -4.74 -11.41
C HIS A 124 -6.76 -5.07 -9.93
N SER A 125 -7.74 -5.78 -9.37
CA SER A 125 -7.61 -6.39 -8.04
C SER A 125 -7.02 -7.79 -8.21
N GLN A 126 -5.82 -8.02 -7.66
CA GLN A 126 -5.17 -9.32 -7.60
C GLN A 126 -4.82 -9.65 -6.16
N ARG A 127 -4.96 -10.93 -5.77
CA ARG A 127 -4.41 -11.41 -4.50
C ARG A 127 -2.91 -11.63 -4.69
N PHE A 128 -2.11 -10.89 -3.94
CA PHE A 128 -0.67 -11.07 -3.92
C PHE A 128 -0.29 -12.32 -3.11
N SER A 129 0.77 -13.01 -3.53
CA SER A 129 1.31 -14.14 -2.78
C SER A 129 2.10 -13.65 -1.56
N LYS A 130 2.46 -14.58 -0.67
CA LYS A 130 3.32 -14.29 0.49
C LYS A 130 4.62 -13.59 0.08
N ASP A 131 5.18 -13.96 -1.05
CA ASP A 131 6.47 -13.45 -1.56
C ASP A 131 6.40 -11.98 -1.99
N SER A 132 5.20 -11.43 -2.17
CA SER A 132 4.99 -10.01 -2.46
C SER A 132 4.97 -9.14 -1.19
N ILE A 133 4.98 -9.75 -0.01
CA ILE A 133 4.93 -9.04 1.27
C ILE A 133 6.35 -8.98 1.84
N LYS A 134 6.80 -7.78 2.19
CA LYS A 134 8.09 -7.58 2.85
C LYS A 134 8.14 -8.37 4.15
N GLU A 135 9.25 -9.07 4.38
CA GLU A 135 9.51 -9.71 5.67
C GLU A 135 9.88 -8.68 6.74
N PHE A 136 9.70 -9.03 8.01
CA PHE A 136 9.82 -8.09 9.13
C PHE A 136 11.25 -7.60 9.39
N ASP A 137 12.26 -8.34 8.94
CA ASP A 137 13.69 -8.04 9.07
C ASP A 137 14.30 -7.49 7.77
N CYS A 138 13.49 -7.26 6.74
CA CYS A 138 13.94 -6.68 5.47
C CYS A 138 13.88 -5.16 5.47
N CYS A 139 14.84 -4.54 4.80
CA CYS A 139 14.93 -3.10 4.63
C CYS A 139 13.82 -2.59 3.71
N SER A 140 13.18 -1.48 4.08
CA SER A 140 12.06 -0.91 3.30
C SER A 140 12.51 -0.18 2.03
N LEU A 141 13.82 -0.03 1.81
CA LEU A 141 14.41 0.54 0.58
C LEU A 141 14.90 -0.56 -0.37
N THR A 142 15.69 -1.51 0.13
CA THR A 142 16.32 -2.55 -0.69
C THR A 142 15.50 -3.83 -0.79
N LEU A 143 14.51 -4.01 0.11
CA LEU A 143 13.72 -5.24 0.27
C LEU A 143 14.56 -6.49 0.56
N GLN A 144 15.81 -6.31 0.95
CA GLN A 144 16.73 -7.38 1.35
C GLN A 144 16.79 -7.49 2.87
N PRO A 145 17.10 -8.68 3.42
CA PRO A 145 17.32 -8.86 4.85
C PRO A 145 18.40 -7.90 5.36
N CYS A 146 18.09 -7.18 6.44
CA CYS A 146 18.99 -6.14 6.92
C CYS A 146 20.26 -6.74 7.50
N ARG A 147 21.41 -6.15 7.19
CA ARG A 147 22.69 -6.51 7.82
C ARG A 147 22.94 -5.66 9.07
N ASN A 148 22.75 -4.35 8.93
CA ASN A 148 22.89 -3.36 9.99
C ASN A 148 21.54 -2.64 10.13
N PRO A 149 20.56 -3.27 10.81
CA PRO A 149 19.21 -2.75 10.87
C PRO A 149 19.13 -1.48 11.71
N VAL A 150 18.49 -0.47 11.15
CA VAL A 150 18.15 0.78 11.82
C VAL A 150 16.66 1.06 11.64
N VAL A 151 16.02 1.58 12.67
CA VAL A 151 14.60 1.94 12.63
C VAL A 151 14.41 3.45 12.68
N SER A 152 13.50 3.95 11.86
CA SER A 152 13.01 5.33 11.97
C SER A 152 12.07 5.49 13.17
N SER A 153 11.82 6.73 13.61
CA SER A 153 10.83 7.04 14.65
C SER A 153 9.41 6.53 14.33
N ASP A 154 9.13 6.30 13.05
CA ASP A 154 7.86 5.82 12.53
C ASP A 154 7.71 4.28 12.55
N GLY A 155 8.75 3.54 12.91
CA GLY A 155 8.69 2.07 12.94
C GLY A 155 9.08 1.36 11.64
N TYR A 156 9.57 2.09 10.63
CA TYR A 156 10.10 1.48 9.40
C TYR A 156 11.55 1.05 9.58
N LEU A 157 11.83 -0.19 9.19
CA LEU A 157 13.15 -0.79 9.20
C LEU A 157 13.92 -0.46 7.91
N TYR A 158 15.19 -0.10 8.07
CA TYR A 158 16.13 0.18 6.99
C TYR A 158 17.49 -0.45 7.28
N ASP A 159 18.26 -0.68 6.23
CA ASP A 159 19.70 -0.85 6.36
C ASP A 159 20.37 0.50 6.54
N LYS A 160 21.32 0.55 7.49
CA LYS A 160 22.09 1.76 7.80
C LYS A 160 22.75 2.38 6.57
N GLU A 161 23.34 1.56 5.71
CA GLU A 161 24.00 1.98 4.47
C GLU A 161 22.99 2.59 3.49
N ALA A 162 21.90 1.87 3.22
CA ALA A 162 20.88 2.30 2.26
C ALA A 162 20.21 3.63 2.66
N ILE A 163 19.87 3.80 3.95
CA ILE A 163 19.23 5.04 4.41
C ILE A 163 20.21 6.22 4.42
N LEU A 164 21.49 5.97 4.70
CA LEU A 164 22.55 6.98 4.64
C LEU A 164 22.77 7.46 3.21
N GLU A 165 22.85 6.54 2.25
CA GLU A 165 22.97 6.86 0.82
C GLU A 165 21.78 7.68 0.33
N TYR A 166 20.56 7.26 0.68
CA TYR A 166 19.34 8.01 0.39
C TYR A 166 19.43 9.45 0.92
N TYR A 167 19.86 9.61 2.17
CA TYR A 167 19.97 10.92 2.81
C TYR A 167 21.01 11.81 2.14
N ILE A 168 22.18 11.26 1.78
CA ILE A 168 23.22 12.00 1.05
C ILE A 168 22.72 12.43 -0.33
N ASN A 169 22.05 11.55 -1.05
CA ASN A 169 21.49 11.85 -2.37
C ASN A 169 20.44 12.96 -2.29
N LYS A 170 19.56 12.92 -1.29
CA LYS A 170 18.57 13.98 -1.06
C LYS A 170 19.22 15.31 -0.67
N LYS A 171 20.27 15.31 0.14
CA LYS A 171 21.04 16.53 0.42
C LYS A 171 21.67 17.14 -0.84
N LYS A 172 22.24 16.30 -1.72
CA LYS A 172 22.81 16.76 -3.00
C LYS A 172 21.74 17.37 -3.91
N GLU A 173 20.57 16.74 -3.98
CA GLU A 173 19.42 17.23 -4.76
C GLU A 173 18.93 18.59 -4.24
N ILE A 174 18.73 18.71 -2.93
CA ILE A 174 18.32 19.98 -2.28
C ILE A 174 19.37 21.07 -2.52
N ALA A 175 20.66 20.75 -2.37
CA ALA A 175 21.74 21.71 -2.63
C ALA A 175 21.76 22.19 -4.10
N ARG A 176 21.48 21.29 -5.05
CA ARG A 176 21.34 21.65 -6.47
C ARG A 176 20.17 22.60 -6.69
N GLN A 177 19.00 22.28 -6.13
CA GLN A 177 17.80 23.10 -6.26
C GLN A 177 17.99 24.49 -5.60
N LEU A 178 18.65 24.55 -4.44
CA LEU A 178 19.00 25.81 -3.77
C LEU A 178 19.90 26.67 -4.63
N LYS A 179 20.94 26.08 -5.25
CA LYS A 179 21.84 26.80 -6.15
C LYS A 179 21.13 27.35 -7.39
N GLU A 180 20.19 26.58 -7.95
CA GLU A 180 19.37 27.02 -9.08
C GLU A 180 18.44 28.18 -8.67
N TYR A 181 17.83 28.09 -7.48
CA TYR A 181 17.00 29.15 -6.90
C TYR A 181 17.80 30.43 -6.60
N GLU A 182 19.00 30.33 -6.02
CA GLU A 182 19.90 31.46 -5.77
C GLU A 182 20.33 32.14 -7.07
N LYS A 183 20.64 31.35 -8.12
CA LYS A 183 20.98 31.88 -9.45
C LYS A 183 19.80 32.64 -10.06
N GLN A 184 18.58 32.16 -9.88
CA GLN A 184 17.37 32.86 -10.32
C GLN A 184 17.17 34.16 -9.55
N ASN A 185 17.23 34.14 -8.22
CA ASN A 185 17.09 35.35 -7.40
C ASN A 185 18.12 36.42 -7.78
N LYS A 186 19.37 36.04 -8.02
CA LYS A 186 20.42 36.96 -8.46
C LYS A 186 20.14 37.57 -9.84
N ARG A 187 19.63 36.78 -10.79
CA ARG A 187 19.21 37.29 -12.10
C ARG A 187 18.05 38.27 -11.96
N ASP A 188 17.04 37.92 -11.18
CA ASP A 188 15.86 38.75 -10.97
C ASP A 188 16.20 40.05 -10.21
N GLU A 189 17.16 40.02 -9.29
CA GLU A 189 17.67 41.21 -8.61
C GLU A 189 18.43 42.15 -9.55
N ASN A 190 19.30 41.59 -10.41
CA ASN A 190 20.02 42.37 -11.42
C ASN A 190 19.05 43.04 -12.40
N GLU A 191 18.06 42.30 -12.93
CA GLU A 191 17.05 42.85 -13.83
C GLU A 191 16.22 43.95 -13.16
N LYS A 192 15.83 43.76 -11.89
CA LYS A 192 15.15 44.80 -11.11
C LYS A 192 16.01 46.05 -10.93
N ASN A 193 17.32 45.88 -10.68
CA ASN A 193 18.24 47.00 -10.51
C ASN A 193 18.48 47.75 -11.83
N GLU A 194 18.61 47.03 -12.94
CA GLU A 194 18.70 47.61 -14.29
C GLU A 194 17.43 48.38 -14.66
N LEU A 195 16.25 47.82 -14.40
CA LEU A 195 14.96 48.50 -14.61
C LEU A 195 14.82 49.76 -13.74
N LYS A 196 15.23 49.71 -12.46
CA LYS A 196 15.25 50.89 -11.59
C LYS A 196 16.21 51.96 -12.10
N ALA A 197 17.41 51.56 -12.53
CA ALA A 197 18.39 52.49 -13.08
C ALA A 197 17.91 53.12 -14.40
N ALA A 198 17.28 52.35 -15.29
CA ALA A 198 16.69 52.85 -16.53
C ALA A 198 15.51 53.80 -16.26
N ALA A 199 14.62 53.44 -15.33
CA ALA A 199 13.53 54.31 -14.90
C ALA A 199 14.05 55.63 -14.34
N HIS A 200 15.07 55.58 -13.47
CA HIS A 200 15.72 56.77 -12.93
C HIS A 200 16.36 57.63 -14.03
N ARG A 201 17.08 57.02 -14.97
CA ARG A 201 17.65 57.74 -16.13
C ARG A 201 16.57 58.44 -16.96
N SER A 202 15.47 57.74 -17.27
CA SER A 202 14.36 58.34 -18.02
C SER A 202 13.68 59.48 -17.25
N GLN A 203 13.65 59.41 -15.91
CA GLN A 203 13.10 60.48 -15.08
C GLN A 203 14.00 61.71 -15.09
N VAL A 204 15.32 61.53 -15.02
CA VAL A 204 16.31 62.61 -15.13
C VAL A 204 16.25 63.27 -16.51
N GLU A 205 16.16 62.48 -17.58
CA GLU A 205 16.03 62.99 -18.96
C GLU A 205 14.75 63.81 -19.13
N LYS A 206 13.62 63.33 -18.63
CA LYS A 206 12.35 64.08 -18.61
C LYS A 206 12.48 65.39 -17.86
N PHE A 207 13.12 65.38 -16.69
CA PHE A 207 13.35 66.59 -15.89
C PHE A 207 14.20 67.63 -16.63
N ILE A 208 15.31 67.19 -17.26
CA ILE A 208 16.17 68.06 -18.07
C ILE A 208 15.41 68.65 -19.28
N ALA A 209 14.57 67.86 -19.93
CA ALA A 209 13.75 68.33 -21.05
C ALA A 209 12.74 69.41 -20.62
N THR A 210 12.09 69.24 -19.46
CA THR A 210 11.18 70.26 -18.91
C THR A 210 11.90 71.57 -18.57
N GLU A 211 13.10 71.52 -18.00
CA GLU A 211 13.88 72.73 -17.67
C GLU A 211 14.43 73.45 -18.92
N LYS A 212 14.69 72.72 -20.01
CA LYS A 212 15.18 73.29 -21.28
C LYS A 212 14.09 73.98 -22.12
N GLY A 213 12.82 73.92 -21.73
CA GLY A 213 11.74 74.69 -22.37
C GLY A 213 11.26 74.17 -23.73
N GLU A 214 11.49 72.90 -24.07
CA GLU A 214 10.81 72.26 -25.20
C GLU A 214 9.36 71.94 -24.82
N SER A 215 8.40 72.56 -25.51
CA SER A 215 6.97 72.30 -25.35
C SER A 215 6.64 70.83 -25.63
N LEU A 216 6.07 70.14 -24.65
CA LEU A 216 5.54 68.78 -24.80
C LEU A 216 4.43 68.74 -25.88
N PRO A 217 4.40 67.74 -26.78
CA PRO A 217 3.19 67.45 -27.54
C PRO A 217 2.08 67.00 -26.57
N SER A 218 0.95 67.71 -26.60
CA SER A 218 -0.23 67.47 -25.79
C SER A 218 -0.83 66.07 -26.03
N ASP A 219 -0.96 65.31 -24.95
CA ASP A 219 -1.97 64.29 -24.65
C ASP A 219 -2.60 63.52 -25.83
N ALA A 220 -1.98 62.40 -26.21
CA ALA A 220 -2.71 61.27 -26.78
C ALA A 220 -3.21 60.39 -25.61
N LYS A 221 -4.49 60.51 -25.27
CA LYS A 221 -5.19 59.68 -24.26
C LYS A 221 -4.95 58.17 -24.51
N PRO A 222 -4.74 57.35 -23.46
CA PRO A 222 -4.80 55.90 -23.62
C PRO A 222 -6.27 55.49 -23.76
N SER A 223 -6.73 55.27 -24.97
CA SER A 223 -8.03 54.67 -25.20
C SER A 223 -8.00 53.23 -24.69
N THR A 224 -8.81 52.96 -23.66
CA THR A 224 -9.25 51.63 -23.28
C THR A 224 -9.87 50.93 -24.49
N SER A 225 -9.10 50.14 -25.22
CA SER A 225 -9.63 49.27 -26.27
C SER A 225 -10.03 47.93 -25.65
N THR A 226 -11.30 47.87 -25.29
CA THR A 226 -12.11 46.65 -25.30
C THR A 226 -11.80 45.84 -26.56
N GLY A 227 -11.55 44.54 -26.37
CA GLY A 227 -10.99 43.66 -27.39
C GLY A 227 -11.72 43.68 -28.73
N THR A 228 -10.95 43.90 -29.79
CA THR A 228 -11.36 43.58 -31.16
C THR A 228 -10.25 42.72 -31.77
N LEU A 229 -10.59 41.46 -32.09
CA LEU A 229 -9.72 40.41 -32.60
C LEU A 229 -9.28 40.60 -34.07
N SER A 230 -9.27 41.82 -34.60
CA SER A 230 -8.96 42.09 -36.01
C SER A 230 -7.83 43.09 -36.19
N ASN A 231 -6.66 42.59 -36.62
CA ASN A 231 -5.46 43.37 -36.98
C ASN A 231 -5.60 44.17 -38.31
N MET A 232 -6.84 44.50 -38.73
CA MET A 232 -7.11 45.03 -40.08
C MET A 232 -7.26 46.55 -40.12
N ALA A 233 -7.42 47.23 -38.99
CA ALA A 233 -7.39 48.69 -38.91
C ALA A 233 -6.02 49.16 -38.39
N ASP A 234 -5.49 50.24 -38.97
CA ASP A 234 -4.25 50.94 -38.56
C ASP A 234 -2.90 50.44 -39.13
N GLY A 235 -2.87 49.84 -40.33
CA GLY A 235 -1.59 49.53 -41.01
C GLY A 235 -0.77 48.40 -40.39
N LYS A 236 -1.32 47.76 -39.33
CA LYS A 236 -0.76 46.57 -38.66
C LYS A 236 -1.06 45.25 -39.38
N ALA A 237 -1.58 45.31 -40.62
CA ALA A 237 -1.86 44.14 -41.44
C ALA A 237 -0.60 43.29 -41.76
N LYS A 238 0.60 43.85 -41.60
CA LYS A 238 1.89 43.14 -41.76
C LYS A 238 2.39 42.51 -40.46
N GLU A 239 1.83 42.89 -39.31
CA GLU A 239 2.15 42.33 -38.00
C GLU A 239 1.10 41.26 -37.65
N LEU A 240 1.21 40.11 -38.33
CA LEU A 240 0.50 38.92 -37.89
C LEU A 240 1.37 38.21 -36.84
N PRO A 241 0.88 37.98 -35.61
CA PRO A 241 1.60 37.19 -34.61
C PRO A 241 1.64 35.74 -35.11
N SER A 242 2.65 35.42 -35.91
CA SER A 242 2.85 34.10 -36.45
C SER A 242 3.66 33.30 -35.45
N PHE A 243 3.00 32.34 -34.81
CA PHE A 243 3.63 31.41 -33.86
C PHE A 243 4.80 30.62 -34.48
N TRP A 244 4.85 30.50 -35.80
CA TRP A 244 5.92 29.79 -36.52
C TRP A 244 7.13 30.67 -36.87
N VAL A 245 7.09 31.98 -36.59
CA VAL A 245 8.22 32.88 -36.78
C VAL A 245 8.95 33.07 -35.45
N PRO A 246 10.21 32.62 -35.29
CA PRO A 246 10.93 32.66 -34.01
C PRO A 246 11.06 34.04 -33.35
N ALA A 247 10.98 35.14 -34.13
CA ALA A 247 11.00 36.50 -33.61
C ALA A 247 9.65 36.96 -33.01
N MET A 248 8.56 36.25 -33.31
CA MET A 248 7.19 36.58 -32.89
C MET A 248 6.58 35.52 -31.97
N THR A 249 7.34 34.47 -31.63
CA THR A 249 6.91 33.51 -30.62
C THR A 249 6.85 34.19 -29.26
N PRO A 250 5.76 34.05 -28.50
CA PRO A 250 5.72 34.55 -27.14
C PRO A 250 6.84 33.88 -26.34
N ASP A 251 7.73 34.68 -25.75
CA ASP A 251 8.77 34.17 -24.88
C ASP A 251 8.14 33.28 -23.81
N SER A 252 8.71 32.09 -23.60
CA SER A 252 8.19 31.17 -22.59
C SER A 252 8.17 31.89 -21.25
N LYS A 253 7.00 31.91 -20.59
CA LYS A 253 6.88 32.48 -19.24
C LYS A 253 8.01 31.92 -18.38
N ARG A 254 8.84 32.82 -17.84
CA ARG A 254 9.99 32.45 -17.02
C ARG A 254 9.53 31.53 -15.90
N VAL A 255 10.15 30.36 -15.78
CA VAL A 255 9.86 29.42 -14.70
C VAL A 255 10.33 30.06 -13.40
N ILE A 256 9.40 30.49 -12.56
CA ILE A 256 9.69 30.99 -11.22
C ILE A 256 9.90 29.77 -10.33
N LEU A 257 11.16 29.45 -10.01
CA LEU A 257 11.46 28.35 -9.10
C LEU A 257 11.02 28.77 -7.69
N PRO A 258 10.11 28.04 -7.03
CA PRO A 258 9.80 28.29 -5.64
C PRO A 258 11.02 27.97 -4.78
N LYS A 259 11.10 28.59 -3.59
CA LYS A 259 12.15 28.27 -2.63
C LYS A 259 12.09 26.77 -2.28
N PRO A 260 13.16 26.00 -2.54
CA PRO A 260 13.14 24.57 -2.27
C PRO A 260 13.14 24.30 -0.77
N ASP A 261 12.45 23.25 -0.36
CA ASP A 261 12.44 22.78 1.02
C ASP A 261 13.79 22.13 1.37
N THR A 262 14.27 22.40 2.58
CA THR A 262 15.54 21.88 3.09
C THR A 262 15.37 20.63 3.94
N THR A 263 14.13 20.31 4.31
CA THR A 263 13.83 19.13 5.12
C THR A 263 13.81 17.86 4.27
N ILE A 264 14.38 16.80 4.81
CA ILE A 264 14.43 15.48 4.17
C ILE A 264 13.32 14.64 4.79
N TYR A 265 12.56 13.97 3.94
CA TYR A 265 11.43 13.14 4.34
C TYR A 265 11.77 11.66 4.21
N CYS A 266 11.09 10.84 5.00
CA CYS A 266 11.15 9.40 4.93
C CYS A 266 10.57 8.91 3.59
N PRO A 267 11.25 7.98 2.90
CA PRO A 267 10.81 7.50 1.59
C PRO A 267 9.48 6.75 1.62
N VAL A 268 9.10 6.18 2.77
CA VAL A 268 7.87 5.38 2.93
C VAL A 268 6.78 6.17 3.65
N SER A 269 7.10 6.80 4.78
CA SER A 269 6.10 7.49 5.62
C SER A 269 5.81 8.93 5.17
N GLY A 270 6.72 9.56 4.44
CA GLY A 270 6.65 10.98 4.09
C GLY A 270 6.77 11.95 5.26
N LYS A 271 7.15 11.48 6.46
CA LYS A 271 7.43 12.34 7.63
C LYS A 271 8.90 12.78 7.64
N VAL A 272 9.21 13.81 8.42
CA VAL A 272 10.57 14.37 8.48
C VAL A 272 11.55 13.32 9.04
N LEU A 273 12.64 13.07 8.31
CA LEU A 273 13.67 12.11 8.67
C LEU A 273 14.95 12.85 9.10
N LYS A 274 15.38 12.61 10.34
CA LYS A 274 16.68 13.07 10.84
C LYS A 274 17.58 11.90 11.14
N MET A 275 18.87 12.06 10.84
CA MET A 275 19.86 11.01 11.08
C MET A 275 20.04 10.64 12.55
N LYS A 276 19.78 11.59 13.46
CA LYS A 276 19.83 11.37 14.92
C LYS A 276 18.65 10.56 15.45
N ASP A 277 17.55 10.53 14.70
CA ASP A 277 16.32 9.86 15.11
C ASP A 277 16.32 8.39 14.66
N LEU A 278 17.35 7.96 13.91
CA LEU A 278 17.58 6.56 13.56
C LEU A 278 18.17 5.81 14.75
N ILE A 279 17.52 4.72 15.15
CA ILE A 279 17.97 3.86 16.24
C ILE A 279 18.52 2.56 15.66
N ASP A 280 19.70 2.17 16.11
CA ASP A 280 20.32 0.88 15.77
C ASP A 280 19.54 -0.26 16.46
N VAL A 281 19.13 -1.26 15.68
CA VAL A 281 18.30 -2.38 16.16
C VAL A 281 19.17 -3.61 16.40
N LYS A 282 18.87 -4.35 17.48
CA LYS A 282 19.54 -5.60 17.83
C LYS A 282 18.53 -6.73 17.81
N PHE A 283 18.64 -7.59 16.81
CA PHE A 283 17.87 -8.83 16.76
C PHE A 283 18.60 -9.94 17.51
N THR A 284 17.87 -10.65 18.37
CA THR A 284 18.38 -11.86 19.04
C THR A 284 18.15 -13.06 18.12
N LEU A 285 19.21 -13.83 17.85
CA LEU A 285 19.14 -14.99 16.98
C LEU A 285 18.34 -16.12 17.62
N ALA A 286 17.47 -16.76 16.83
CA ALA A 286 16.77 -17.97 17.23
C ALA A 286 17.76 -19.16 17.35
N PRO A 287 17.43 -20.21 18.11
CA PRO A 287 18.28 -21.39 18.23
C PRO A 287 18.27 -22.11 16.89
N ASN A 288 19.40 -22.71 16.52
CA ASN A 288 19.52 -23.38 15.23
C ASN A 288 18.89 -24.77 15.32
N ASP A 289 17.76 -24.99 14.66
CA ASP A 289 17.22 -26.35 14.46
C ASP A 289 18.03 -27.13 13.41
N GLU A 290 18.74 -26.42 12.52
CA GLU A 290 19.41 -26.99 11.34
C GLU A 290 20.87 -26.50 11.24
N PRO A 291 21.87 -27.30 11.62
CA PRO A 291 23.28 -26.92 11.51
C PRO A 291 23.71 -26.82 10.04
N GLY A 292 24.36 -25.71 9.66
CA GLY A 292 24.95 -25.51 8.32
C GLY A 292 24.20 -24.58 7.37
N LYS A 293 22.97 -24.17 7.70
CA LYS A 293 22.22 -23.16 6.92
C LYS A 293 22.61 -21.74 7.34
N SER A 294 22.88 -20.87 6.36
CA SER A 294 23.12 -19.44 6.60
C SER A 294 21.86 -18.78 7.18
N ILE A 295 22.03 -17.73 7.99
CA ILE A 295 20.91 -17.06 8.68
C ILE A 295 19.79 -16.68 7.72
N ILE A 296 20.14 -16.18 6.52
CA ILE A 296 19.18 -15.74 5.49
C ILE A 296 18.30 -16.89 4.98
N SER A 297 18.86 -18.11 4.89
CA SER A 297 18.12 -19.29 4.40
C SER A 297 17.21 -19.93 5.46
N ARG A 298 17.29 -19.47 6.71
CA ARG A 298 16.48 -20.02 7.80
C ARG A 298 15.10 -19.40 7.76
N GLN A 299 14.08 -20.25 7.90
CA GLN A 299 12.70 -19.81 8.01
C GLN A 299 12.44 -19.10 9.36
N VAL A 300 13.15 -19.52 10.41
CA VAL A 300 13.12 -18.92 11.74
C VAL A 300 14.49 -18.30 12.01
N ARG A 301 14.55 -16.97 12.03
CA ARG A 301 15.82 -16.22 12.16
C ARG A 301 16.02 -15.60 13.53
N TYR A 302 14.96 -15.02 14.08
CA TYR A 302 15.05 -14.17 15.26
C TYR A 302 14.00 -14.52 16.30
N MET A 303 14.33 -14.25 17.56
CA MET A 303 13.44 -14.45 18.70
C MET A 303 13.38 -13.18 19.58
N CYS A 304 12.31 -13.07 20.36
CA CYS A 304 12.20 -12.09 21.43
C CYS A 304 13.17 -12.46 22.57
N PRO A 305 13.98 -11.53 23.10
CA PRO A 305 14.95 -11.86 24.15
C PRO A 305 14.30 -12.14 25.52
N VAL A 306 13.06 -11.69 25.73
CA VAL A 306 12.35 -11.84 27.01
C VAL A 306 11.50 -13.11 27.02
N THR A 307 10.62 -13.26 26.04
CA THR A 307 9.68 -14.39 25.98
C THR A 307 10.23 -15.59 25.21
N ARG A 308 11.31 -15.40 24.43
CA ARG A 308 11.86 -16.40 23.49
C ARG A 308 10.87 -16.83 22.41
N ASP A 309 9.81 -16.05 22.19
CA ASP A 309 8.89 -16.26 21.08
C ASP A 309 9.58 -15.96 19.75
N ILE A 310 9.22 -16.71 18.72
CA ILE A 310 9.74 -16.52 17.36
C ILE A 310 9.18 -15.22 16.77
N LEU A 311 10.05 -14.36 16.26
CA LEU A 311 9.65 -13.15 15.55
C LEU A 311 9.31 -13.48 14.10
N GLY A 312 8.19 -12.96 13.61
CA GLY A 312 7.69 -13.18 12.27
C GLY A 312 6.75 -12.06 11.83
N ASN A 313 6.38 -12.04 10.54
CA ASN A 313 5.54 -10.98 9.97
C ASN A 313 4.09 -10.96 10.51
N SER A 314 3.67 -12.01 11.21
CA SER A 314 2.36 -12.11 11.85
C SER A 314 2.35 -11.58 13.29
N VAL A 315 3.53 -11.48 13.93
CA VAL A 315 3.65 -11.11 15.34
C VAL A 315 4.00 -9.63 15.41
N PRO A 316 3.14 -8.77 15.97
CA PRO A 316 3.44 -7.35 16.11
C PRO A 316 4.60 -7.18 17.09
N CYS A 317 5.57 -6.36 16.68
CA CYS A 317 6.82 -6.14 17.40
C CYS A 317 6.97 -4.67 17.77
N VAL A 318 7.75 -4.44 18.82
CA VAL A 318 8.05 -3.13 19.39
C VAL A 318 9.54 -3.06 19.66
N ILE A 319 10.15 -1.93 19.31
CA ILE A 319 11.58 -1.67 19.53
C ILE A 319 11.73 -0.68 20.68
N LEU A 320 12.67 -0.99 21.57
CA LEU A 320 13.01 -0.13 22.70
C LEU A 320 14.22 0.74 22.31
N LYS A 321 14.04 2.06 22.25
CA LYS A 321 15.07 3.01 21.81
C LYS A 321 16.42 2.92 22.53
N PRO A 322 16.52 2.78 23.88
CA PRO A 322 17.81 2.88 24.54
C PRO A 322 18.73 1.68 24.28
N THR A 323 18.17 0.50 24.03
CA THR A 323 18.95 -0.73 23.83
C THR A 323 18.96 -1.18 22.38
N GLY A 324 17.91 -0.85 21.62
CA GLY A 324 17.66 -1.34 20.27
C GLY A 324 17.02 -2.73 20.23
N ASP A 325 16.63 -3.29 21.38
CA ASP A 325 16.12 -4.66 21.45
C ASP A 325 14.68 -4.75 20.91
N VAL A 326 14.42 -5.80 20.13
CA VAL A 326 13.11 -6.07 19.54
C VAL A 326 12.32 -7.04 20.42
N VAL A 327 11.16 -6.59 20.87
CA VAL A 327 10.28 -7.31 21.79
C VAL A 327 8.90 -7.44 21.18
N THR A 328 8.15 -8.50 21.49
CA THR A 328 6.76 -8.62 21.03
C THR A 328 5.86 -7.59 21.70
N THR A 329 4.82 -7.12 21.01
CA THR A 329 3.86 -6.16 21.60
C THR A 329 3.22 -6.73 22.87
N GLU A 330 2.93 -8.03 22.90
CA GLU A 330 2.38 -8.68 24.09
C GLU A 330 3.32 -8.61 25.30
N CYS A 331 4.62 -8.84 25.08
CA CYS A 331 5.61 -8.74 26.13
C CYS A 331 5.73 -7.30 26.64
N TYR A 332 5.65 -6.32 25.73
CA TYR A 332 5.63 -4.91 26.11
C TYR A 332 4.41 -4.59 27.00
N GLU A 333 3.21 -5.01 26.60
CA GLU A 333 1.97 -4.70 27.32
C GLU A 333 1.87 -5.39 28.69
N LYS A 334 2.32 -6.66 28.79
CA LYS A 334 2.15 -7.47 29.99
C LYS A 334 3.23 -7.20 31.05
N LEU A 335 4.47 -6.93 30.62
CA LEU A 335 5.63 -6.82 31.49
C LEU A 335 6.15 -5.37 31.55
N ILE A 336 6.54 -4.81 30.41
CA ILE A 336 7.30 -3.55 30.36
C ILE A 336 6.42 -2.34 30.72
N LYS A 337 5.17 -2.32 30.26
CA LYS A 337 4.25 -1.20 30.48
C LYS A 337 3.93 -0.94 31.96
N LYS A 338 4.05 -1.96 32.83
CA LYS A 338 3.78 -1.83 34.27
C LYS A 338 4.92 -1.14 34.99
N ASP A 339 6.14 -1.61 34.75
CA ASP A 339 7.32 -1.14 35.49
C ASP A 339 8.08 -0.02 34.76
N MET A 340 7.78 0.20 33.48
CA MET A 340 8.47 1.15 32.57
C MET A 340 10.00 1.03 32.67
N LEU A 341 10.47 -0.22 32.75
CA LEU A 341 11.88 -0.59 32.88
C LEU A 341 12.23 -1.62 31.80
N HIS A 342 13.45 -1.50 31.27
CA HIS A 342 13.96 -2.46 30.31
C HIS A 342 14.24 -3.81 31.01
N PRO A 343 13.70 -4.93 30.51
CA PRO A 343 13.72 -6.21 31.22
C PRO A 343 15.12 -6.83 31.37
N LEU A 344 16.05 -6.53 30.45
CA LEU A 344 17.40 -7.10 30.47
C LEU A 344 18.46 -6.19 31.10
N THR A 345 18.23 -4.88 31.09
CA THR A 345 19.25 -3.87 31.43
C THR A 345 18.84 -2.99 32.61
N GLY A 346 17.56 -3.02 33.02
CA GLY A 346 17.03 -2.20 34.10
C GLY A 346 16.97 -0.70 33.78
N VAL A 347 17.19 -0.29 32.54
CA VAL A 347 17.12 1.12 32.13
C VAL A 347 15.67 1.61 32.16
N LYS A 348 15.42 2.78 32.75
CA LYS A 348 14.10 3.43 32.77
C LYS A 348 13.68 3.84 31.37
N LEU A 349 12.48 3.43 30.98
CA LEU A 349 11.88 3.70 29.67
C LEU A 349 10.83 4.80 29.80
N LYS A 350 10.69 5.62 28.76
CA LYS A 350 9.55 6.52 28.57
C LYS A 350 8.63 5.98 27.49
N GLU A 351 7.37 6.40 27.48
CA GLU A 351 6.43 6.04 26.42
C GLU A 351 6.91 6.50 25.04
N SER A 352 7.67 7.61 24.98
CA SER A 352 8.32 8.09 23.75
C SER A 352 9.42 7.17 23.22
N ASP A 353 9.95 6.30 24.06
CA ASP A 353 11.11 5.43 23.75
C ASP A 353 10.68 4.07 23.20
N VAL A 354 9.39 3.92 22.99
CA VAL A 354 8.76 2.71 22.50
C VAL A 354 8.30 2.96 21.06
N ILE A 355 8.89 2.26 20.11
CA ILE A 355 8.53 2.38 18.69
C ILE A 355 7.82 1.11 18.25
N PRO A 356 6.53 1.15 17.88
CA PRO A 356 5.89 0.02 17.23
C PRO A 356 6.50 -0.18 15.84
N VAL A 357 6.86 -1.42 15.49
CA VAL A 357 7.38 -1.76 14.17
C VAL A 357 6.22 -1.83 13.19
N GLU A 358 6.34 -1.11 12.08
CA GLU A 358 5.34 -1.16 11.01
C GLU A 358 5.58 -2.40 10.15
N LEU A 359 4.60 -3.30 10.14
CA LEU A 359 4.62 -4.53 9.35
C LEU A 359 3.74 -4.35 8.12
N ASP A 360 4.25 -4.68 6.93
CA ASP A 360 3.52 -4.56 5.66
C ASP A 360 2.32 -5.53 5.57
N SER A 361 2.23 -6.51 6.46
CA SER A 361 1.10 -7.46 6.54
C SER A 361 -0.19 -6.83 7.10
N ARG A 362 -0.10 -5.68 7.79
CA ARG A 362 -1.26 -5.04 8.43
C ARG A 362 -2.01 -4.18 7.42
N ALA A 363 -2.76 -4.87 6.56
CA ALA A 363 -3.91 -4.40 5.77
C ALA A 363 -4.19 -2.88 5.83
N SER A 364 -3.34 -2.07 5.20
CA SER A 364 -3.57 -0.65 4.98
C SER A 364 -2.82 -0.17 3.72
N MET A 365 -2.99 -0.90 2.62
CA MET A 365 -2.97 -0.30 1.28
C MET A 365 -4.28 0.46 0.98
N SER A 366 -4.92 1.03 2.00
CA SER A 366 -6.05 1.96 1.88
C SER A 366 -5.59 3.40 1.63
N ASN A 367 -4.29 3.70 1.80
CA ASN A 367 -3.71 4.91 1.28
C ASN A 367 -3.35 4.73 -0.20
N SER A 368 -4.37 4.78 -1.03
CA SER A 368 -4.28 5.19 -2.43
C SER A 368 -3.83 6.66 -2.54
N LYS A 369 -2.68 7.01 -1.94
CA LYS A 369 -1.89 8.11 -2.49
C LYS A 369 -1.36 7.57 -3.80
N GLN A 370 -2.09 7.89 -4.87
CA GLN A 370 -1.74 7.63 -6.25
C GLN A 370 -0.22 7.72 -6.42
N LEU A 371 0.44 6.57 -6.56
CA LEU A 371 1.74 6.52 -7.20
C LEU A 371 1.46 7.00 -8.62
N LYS A 372 1.63 8.31 -8.84
CA LYS A 372 1.62 8.86 -10.19
C LYS A 372 2.70 8.11 -10.95
N PRO A 373 2.38 7.43 -12.07
CA PRO A 373 3.42 6.86 -12.90
C PRO A 373 4.35 7.99 -13.30
N VAL A 374 5.62 7.89 -12.90
CA VAL A 374 6.69 8.66 -13.52
C VAL A 374 6.75 8.15 -14.94
N LEU A 375 6.19 8.92 -15.87
CA LEU A 375 6.43 8.74 -17.30
C LEU A 375 7.94 8.85 -17.49
N ILE A 376 8.56 7.76 -17.93
CA ILE A 376 9.88 7.78 -18.57
C ILE A 376 9.70 8.29 -19.99
#